data_AF-A0A955EKQ6-F1
#
_entry.id   AF-A0A955EKQ6-F1
#
_cell.length_a   1.000
_cell.length_b   1.000
_cell.length_c   1.000
_cell.angle_alpha   90.00
_cell.angle_beta   90.00
_cell.angle_gamma   90.00
#
_symmetry.space_group_name_H-M   'P 1'
#
loop_
_entity.id
_entity.type
_entity.pdbx_description
1 polymer ?
#
loop_
_entity_poly.entity_id
_entity_poly.type
_entity_poly.pdbx_seq_one_letter_code
_entity_poly.pdbx_strand_id
1 'polypeptide(L)'
;MTTEFRIYGDPKPEPRPRAYRRGERVGVYAGTSADGWREQIATAARPHVRRPITSPVGVTVEFFIGRPKSHLGTGRNADKLKPSAPMFPAGKGRDDLDNLAKPILDVLTNVGMWVDDGQVTDLVCRKRYTTGQPGALVTITEIHE
;
A
#
# COMPACT_ATOMS: atom_id res chain seq x y z
N MET A 1 21.02 -8.49 2.23
CA MET A 1 20.74 -7.55 3.34
C MET A 1 19.23 -7.37 3.46
N THR A 2 18.69 -7.10 4.66
CA THR A 2 17.24 -6.90 4.85
C THR A 2 16.95 -5.55 5.52
N THR A 3 15.99 -4.82 4.98
CA THR A 3 15.48 -3.53 5.49
C THR A 3 13.99 -3.67 5.75
N GLU A 4 13.54 -3.27 6.94
CA GLU A 4 12.13 -3.26 7.32
C GLU A 4 11.73 -1.90 7.87
N PHE A 5 10.56 -1.40 7.46
CA PHE A 5 9.98 -0.17 7.99
C PHE A 5 8.45 -0.19 7.92
N ARG A 6 7.84 0.60 8.81
CA ARG A 6 6.38 0.73 8.91
C ARG A 6 5.93 2.08 8.36
N ILE A 7 4.92 2.04 7.50
CA ILE A 7 4.22 3.21 6.99
C ILE A 7 2.91 3.34 7.77
N TYR A 8 2.63 4.53 8.30
CA TYR A 8 1.38 4.82 9.02
C TYR A 8 0.37 5.54 8.13
N GLY A 9 -0.92 5.33 8.42
CA GLY A 9 -2.03 5.92 7.68
C GLY A 9 -2.82 4.89 6.88
N ASP A 10 -3.94 5.29 6.30
CA ASP A 10 -4.78 4.37 5.52
C ASP A 10 -4.12 4.05 4.17
N PRO A 11 -3.82 2.78 3.86
CA PRO A 11 -3.33 2.42 2.54
C PRO A 11 -4.30 2.85 1.44
N LYS A 12 -3.78 3.48 0.39
CA LYS A 12 -4.55 3.92 -0.77
C LYS A 12 -4.03 3.27 -2.05
N PRO A 13 -4.92 2.80 -2.93
CA PRO A 13 -4.51 2.28 -4.22
C PRO A 13 -4.06 3.41 -5.14
N GLU A 14 -3.25 3.08 -6.14
CA GLU A 14 -2.95 4.00 -7.23
C GLU A 14 -4.24 4.39 -7.99
N PRO A 15 -4.56 5.69 -8.15
CA PRO A 15 -5.74 6.13 -8.87
C PRO A 15 -5.64 5.77 -10.35
N ARG A 16 -6.57 4.94 -10.85
CA ARG A 16 -6.57 4.59 -12.27
C ARG A 16 -6.95 5.81 -13.12
N PRO A 17 -6.19 6.12 -14.19
CA PRO A 17 -6.54 7.20 -15.10
C PRO A 17 -7.95 7.03 -15.66
N ARG A 18 -8.72 8.11 -15.69
CA ARG A 18 -10.09 8.12 -16.21
C ARG A 18 -10.14 8.93 -17.49
N ALA A 19 -10.64 8.30 -18.54
CA ALA A 19 -10.98 9.00 -19.76
C ALA A 19 -12.30 9.77 -19.57
N TYR A 20 -12.38 10.95 -20.15
CA TYR A 20 -13.61 11.74 -20.22
C TYR A 20 -13.76 12.34 -21.62
N ARG A 21 -15.01 12.64 -21.98
CA ARG A 21 -15.35 13.31 -23.23
C ARG A 21 -16.11 14.60 -22.92
N ARG A 22 -15.67 15.71 -23.50
CA ARG A 22 -16.36 17.01 -23.44
C ARG A 22 -16.53 17.54 -24.87
N GLY A 23 -17.73 17.37 -25.42
CA GLY A 23 -17.99 17.63 -26.84
C GLY A 23 -17.18 16.68 -27.73
N GLU A 24 -16.39 17.23 -28.63
CA GLU A 24 -15.49 16.47 -29.53
C GLU A 24 -14.13 16.14 -28.89
N ARG A 25 -13.81 16.69 -27.71
CA ARG A 25 -12.51 16.46 -27.05
C ARG A 25 -12.58 15.26 -26.12
N VAL A 26 -11.60 14.37 -26.25
CA VAL A 26 -11.31 13.30 -25.31
C VAL A 26 -10.07 13.68 -24.50
N GLY A 27 -10.13 13.50 -23.19
CA GLY A 27 -9.00 13.72 -22.29
C GLY A 27 -8.88 12.60 -21.27
N VAL A 28 -7.73 12.52 -20.61
CA VAL A 28 -7.46 11.57 -19.52
C VAL A 28 -6.95 12.37 -18.33
N TYR A 29 -7.47 12.09 -17.13
CA TYR A 29 -6.93 12.62 -15.88
C TYR A 29 -6.66 11.50 -14.90
N ALA A 30 -5.64 11.66 -14.07
CA ALA A 30 -5.40 10.82 -12.89
C ALA A 30 -5.99 11.51 -11.65
N GLY A 31 -6.46 10.71 -10.70
CA GLY A 31 -6.90 11.23 -9.40
C GLY A 31 -5.70 11.51 -8.48
N THR A 32 -5.90 12.35 -7.47
CA THR A 32 -4.90 12.72 -6.45
C THR A 32 -5.16 12.04 -5.09
N SER A 33 -6.10 11.09 -5.05
CA SER A 33 -6.58 10.49 -3.79
C SER A 33 -5.51 9.67 -3.04
N ALA A 34 -4.38 9.38 -3.67
CA ALA A 34 -3.26 8.65 -3.07
C ALA A 34 -2.10 9.54 -2.64
N ASP A 35 -2.13 10.86 -2.90
CA ASP A 35 -0.97 11.75 -2.69
C ASP A 35 -0.49 11.74 -1.24
N GLY A 36 -1.41 11.86 -0.28
CA GLY A 36 -1.06 11.78 1.14
C GLY A 36 -0.48 10.43 1.55
N TRP A 37 -0.94 9.32 0.93
CA TRP A 37 -0.36 8.00 1.18
C TRP A 37 1.05 7.89 0.60
N ARG A 38 1.29 8.43 -0.61
CA ARG A 38 2.62 8.47 -1.23
C ARG A 38 3.61 9.28 -0.39
N GLU A 39 3.17 10.39 0.22
CA GLU A 39 3.99 11.16 1.15
C GLU A 39 4.36 10.37 2.41
N GLN A 40 3.43 9.61 2.99
CA GLN A 40 3.71 8.73 4.13
C GLN A 40 4.70 7.63 3.77
N ILE A 41 4.58 7.01 2.59
CA ILE A 41 5.55 6.02 2.10
C ILE A 41 6.94 6.64 2.02
N ALA A 42 7.06 7.81 1.37
CA ALA A 42 8.34 8.49 1.20
C ALA A 42 8.95 8.85 2.57
N THR A 43 8.15 9.36 3.49
CA THR A 43 8.58 9.74 4.84
C THR A 43 9.11 8.53 5.62
N ALA A 44 8.41 7.40 5.56
CA ALA A 44 8.82 6.17 6.23
C ALA A 44 10.07 5.55 5.60
N ALA A 45 10.23 5.64 4.27
CA ALA A 45 11.34 5.00 3.56
C ALA A 45 12.66 5.79 3.63
N ARG A 46 12.61 7.12 3.57
CA ARG A 46 13.81 8.00 3.48
C ARG A 46 14.91 7.69 4.53
N PRO A 47 14.61 7.44 5.82
CA PRO A 47 15.65 7.11 6.81
C PRO A 47 16.43 5.83 6.51
N HIS A 48 15.89 4.94 5.68
CA HIS A 48 16.46 3.65 5.33
C HIS A 48 17.23 3.68 4.01
N VAL A 49 17.09 4.76 3.23
CA VAL A 49 17.84 4.95 1.99
C VAL A 49 19.25 5.42 2.33
N ARG A 50 20.24 4.55 2.10
CA ARG A 50 21.67 4.89 2.25
C ARG A 50 22.36 5.08 0.90
N ARG A 51 22.22 4.07 0.06
CA ARG A 51 22.64 4.04 -1.35
C ARG A 51 21.61 3.20 -2.10
N PRO A 52 21.34 3.47 -3.38
CA PRO A 52 20.46 2.62 -4.17
C PRO A 52 20.96 1.18 -4.17
N ILE A 53 20.07 0.23 -3.89
CA ILE A 53 20.32 -1.19 -4.10
C ILE A 53 20.44 -1.45 -5.60
N THR A 54 21.46 -2.19 -6.03
CA THR A 54 21.69 -2.54 -7.44
C THR A 54 21.50 -4.02 -7.76
N SER A 55 21.36 -4.86 -6.73
CA SER A 55 21.03 -6.28 -6.82
C SER A 55 19.52 -6.50 -7.04
N PRO A 56 19.09 -7.69 -7.49
CA PRO A 56 17.68 -8.07 -7.43
C PRO A 56 17.16 -8.03 -5.99
N VAL A 57 15.89 -7.68 -5.82
CA VAL A 57 15.26 -7.59 -4.50
C VAL A 57 13.96 -8.39 -4.42
N GLY A 58 13.72 -8.96 -3.24
CA GLY A 58 12.43 -9.44 -2.81
C GLY A 58 11.74 -8.41 -1.92
N VAL A 59 10.46 -8.15 -2.16
CA VAL A 59 9.65 -7.21 -1.40
C VAL A 59 8.44 -7.93 -0.81
N THR A 60 8.28 -7.85 0.51
CA THR A 60 7.05 -8.25 1.20
C THR A 60 6.34 -7.02 1.71
N VAL A 61 5.05 -6.91 1.42
CA VAL A 61 4.17 -5.86 1.93
C VAL A 61 2.98 -6.47 2.66
N GLU A 62 2.84 -6.14 3.94
CA GLU A 62 1.64 -6.44 4.71
C GLU A 62 0.84 -5.17 4.99
N PHE A 63 -0.32 -5.06 4.34
CA PHE A 63 -1.27 -3.98 4.52
C PHE A 63 -2.21 -4.24 5.70
N PHE A 64 -2.33 -3.24 6.57
CA PHE A 64 -3.25 -3.21 7.69
C PHE A 64 -4.39 -2.23 7.38
N ILE A 65 -5.54 -2.78 6.99
CA ILE A 65 -6.72 -2.03 6.60
C ILE A 65 -7.61 -1.79 7.82
N GLY A 66 -7.94 -0.54 8.10
CA GLY A 66 -8.84 -0.17 9.20
C GLY A 66 -10.16 -0.93 9.11
N ARG A 67 -10.57 -1.57 10.21
CA ARG A 67 -11.80 -2.34 10.23
C ARG A 67 -13.03 -1.41 10.22
N PRO A 68 -14.00 -1.62 9.30
CA PRO A 68 -15.20 -0.79 9.27
C PRO A 68 -16.00 -0.87 10.58
N LYS A 69 -16.56 0.25 11.01
CA LYS A 69 -17.46 0.30 12.19
C LYS A 69 -18.64 -0.66 12.08
N SER A 70 -19.12 -0.92 10.86
CA SER A 70 -20.21 -1.88 10.62
C SER A 70 -19.85 -3.32 11.04
N HIS A 71 -18.56 -3.67 11.08
CA HIS A 71 -18.08 -4.98 11.53
C HIS A 71 -18.04 -5.10 13.06
N LEU A 72 -18.16 -3.98 13.77
CA LEU A 72 -18.13 -3.91 15.22
C LEU A 72 -19.54 -3.76 15.79
N GLY A 73 -19.70 -4.13 17.06
CA GLY A 73 -20.92 -3.89 17.84
C GLY A 73 -21.17 -2.41 18.10
N THR A 74 -22.14 -2.10 18.95
CA THR A 74 -22.50 -0.74 19.35
C THR A 74 -22.58 -0.62 20.87
N GLY A 75 -22.57 0.61 21.39
CA GLY A 75 -22.64 0.89 22.83
C GLY A 75 -21.53 0.18 23.60
N ARG A 76 -21.91 -0.58 24.65
CA ARG A 76 -20.97 -1.39 25.46
C ARG A 76 -20.18 -2.46 24.69
N ASN A 77 -20.54 -2.73 23.43
CA ASN A 77 -19.90 -3.71 22.57
C ASN A 77 -19.18 -3.06 21.36
N ALA A 78 -18.92 -1.75 21.39
CA ALA A 78 -18.32 -1.00 20.28
C ALA A 78 -16.95 -1.56 19.84
N ASP A 79 -16.21 -2.19 20.75
CA ASP A 79 -14.89 -2.78 20.44
C ASP A 79 -14.95 -4.28 20.12
N LYS A 80 -16.14 -4.88 20.10
CA LYS A 80 -16.33 -6.31 19.84
C LYS A 80 -16.72 -6.57 18.39
N LEU A 81 -16.10 -7.58 17.79
CA LEU A 81 -16.44 -8.04 16.44
C LEU A 81 -17.81 -8.71 16.41
N LYS A 82 -18.59 -8.38 15.39
CA LYS A 82 -19.82 -9.12 15.08
C LYS A 82 -19.48 -10.51 14.54
N PRO A 83 -20.28 -11.55 14.83
CA PRO A 83 -20.10 -12.89 14.24
C PRO A 83 -20.14 -12.89 12.71
N SER A 84 -20.88 -11.96 12.10
CA SER A 84 -20.97 -11.79 10.65
C SER A 84 -19.82 -11.00 10.03
N ALA A 85 -18.88 -10.46 10.84
CA ALA A 85 -17.79 -9.67 10.32
C ALA A 85 -16.82 -10.54 9.49
N PRO A 86 -16.50 -10.16 8.24
CA PRO A 86 -15.53 -10.89 7.45
C PRO A 86 -14.16 -10.94 8.12
N MET A 87 -13.50 -12.10 7.98
CA MET A 87 -12.15 -12.32 8.50
C MET A 87 -11.10 -11.51 7.72
N PHE A 88 -11.22 -11.48 6.38
CA PHE A 88 -10.27 -10.83 5.48
C PHE A 88 -10.88 -9.64 4.74
N PRO A 89 -10.08 -8.60 4.42
CA PRO A 89 -10.52 -7.46 3.60
C PRO A 89 -10.60 -7.81 2.11
N ALA A 90 -11.50 -8.74 1.78
CA ALA A 90 -11.77 -9.21 0.41
C ALA A 90 -13.18 -8.80 -0.06
N GLY A 91 -13.39 -8.81 -1.38
CA GLY A 91 -14.68 -8.57 -2.01
C GLY A 91 -14.94 -7.12 -2.43
N LYS A 92 -16.17 -6.86 -2.87
CA LYS A 92 -16.61 -5.59 -3.45
C LYS A 92 -16.33 -4.40 -2.52
N GLY A 93 -15.74 -3.35 -3.06
CA GLY A 93 -15.37 -2.14 -2.30
C GLY A 93 -14.08 -2.27 -1.49
N ARG A 94 -13.26 -3.29 -1.76
CA ARG A 94 -11.89 -3.42 -1.27
C ARG A 94 -10.94 -3.26 -2.42
N ASP A 95 -9.90 -2.45 -2.20
CA ASP A 95 -8.89 -2.21 -3.22
C ASP A 95 -8.07 -3.47 -3.49
N ASP A 96 -7.69 -3.66 -4.75
CA ASP A 96 -6.88 -4.78 -5.19
C ASP A 96 -5.46 -4.69 -4.62
N LEU A 97 -4.85 -5.84 -4.35
CA LEU A 97 -3.52 -5.88 -3.71
C LEU A 97 -2.42 -5.28 -4.59
N ASP A 98 -2.49 -5.51 -5.90
CA ASP A 98 -1.56 -4.95 -6.88
C ASP A 98 -1.67 -3.43 -6.94
N ASN A 99 -2.89 -2.89 -6.92
CA ASN A 99 -3.16 -1.45 -6.89
C ASN A 99 -2.65 -0.79 -5.60
N LEU A 100 -2.72 -1.49 -4.46
CA LEU A 100 -2.16 -1.04 -3.18
C LEU A 100 -0.63 -1.10 -3.15
N ALA A 101 -0.03 -2.09 -3.81
CA ALA A 101 1.41 -2.27 -3.88
C ALA A 101 2.09 -1.25 -4.80
N LYS A 102 1.43 -0.89 -5.91
CA LYS A 102 1.95 0.04 -6.91
C LYS A 102 2.53 1.35 -6.34
N PRO A 103 1.80 2.14 -5.52
CA PRO A 103 2.36 3.39 -4.99
C PRO A 103 3.56 3.15 -4.07
N ILE A 104 3.67 1.98 -3.40
CA ILE A 104 4.85 1.64 -2.60
C ILE A 104 6.07 1.47 -3.51
N LEU A 105 5.95 0.65 -4.56
CA LEU A 105 7.08 0.42 -5.49
C LEU A 105 7.50 1.71 -6.20
N ASP A 106 6.54 2.45 -6.75
CA ASP A 106 6.82 3.73 -7.43
C ASP A 106 7.54 4.71 -6.51
N VAL A 107 7.06 4.89 -5.27
CA VAL A 107 7.66 5.84 -4.33
C VAL A 107 9.04 5.38 -3.89
N LEU A 108 9.25 4.07 -3.69
CA LEU A 108 10.56 3.52 -3.32
C LEU A 108 11.61 3.74 -4.42
N THR A 109 11.23 3.61 -5.70
CA THR A 109 12.07 4.03 -6.82
C THR A 109 12.37 5.53 -6.74
N ASN A 110 11.34 6.36 -6.57
CA ASN A 110 11.49 7.83 -6.55
C ASN A 110 12.36 8.35 -5.39
N VAL A 111 12.36 7.70 -4.23
CA VAL A 111 13.22 8.08 -3.10
C VAL A 111 14.62 7.46 -3.16
N GLY A 112 14.91 6.63 -4.17
CA GLY A 112 16.22 6.04 -4.41
C GLY A 112 16.55 4.83 -3.54
N MET A 113 15.54 4.07 -3.11
CA MET A 113 15.75 2.80 -2.37
C MET A 113 16.52 1.78 -3.24
N TRP A 114 16.18 1.72 -4.51
CA TRP A 114 16.83 0.96 -5.57
C TRP A 114 16.93 1.84 -6.83
N VAL A 115 17.57 1.34 -7.89
CA VAL A 115 17.72 2.09 -9.15
C VAL A 115 16.41 2.10 -9.94
N ASP A 116 15.74 0.96 -10.04
CA ASP A 116 14.50 0.79 -10.79
C ASP A 116 13.63 -0.30 -10.14
N ASP A 117 12.29 -0.16 -10.19
CA ASP A 117 11.39 -1.18 -9.65
C ASP A 117 11.42 -2.49 -10.46
N GLY A 118 11.97 -2.48 -11.68
CA GLY A 118 12.33 -3.68 -12.43
C GLY A 118 13.34 -4.60 -11.72
N GLN A 119 14.01 -4.14 -10.66
CA GLN A 119 14.83 -4.99 -9.79
C GLN A 119 14.02 -5.88 -8.85
N VAL A 120 12.72 -5.63 -8.67
CA VAL A 120 11.85 -6.44 -7.81
C VAL A 120 11.52 -7.75 -8.54
N THR A 121 12.11 -8.85 -8.07
CA THR A 121 11.93 -10.19 -8.67
C THR A 121 10.95 -11.05 -7.89
N ASP A 122 10.84 -10.82 -6.58
CA ASP A 122 9.83 -11.45 -5.71
C ASP A 122 8.95 -10.37 -5.07
N LEU A 123 7.63 -10.48 -5.24
CA LEU A 123 6.66 -9.59 -4.59
C LEU A 123 5.59 -10.40 -3.85
N VAL A 124 5.55 -10.25 -2.54
CA VAL A 124 4.54 -10.87 -1.67
C VAL A 124 3.68 -9.80 -1.03
N CYS A 125 2.41 -9.74 -1.40
CA CYS A 125 1.47 -8.78 -0.81
C CYS A 125 0.37 -9.48 -0.01
N ARG A 126 0.07 -8.95 1.18
CA ARG A 126 -1.01 -9.42 2.06
C ARG A 126 -1.82 -8.23 2.53
N LYS A 127 -3.14 -8.40 2.68
CA LYS A 127 -3.99 -7.44 3.38
C LYS A 127 -4.74 -8.09 4.53
N ARG A 128 -4.76 -7.43 5.67
CA ARG A 128 -5.42 -7.85 6.91
C ARG A 128 -6.22 -6.69 7.48
N TYR A 129 -7.31 -7.01 8.16
CA TYR A 129 -8.01 -6.00 8.95
C TYR A 129 -7.23 -5.70 10.24
N THR A 130 -7.26 -4.44 10.68
CA THR A 130 -6.75 -4.02 11.99
C THR A 130 -7.80 -3.19 12.74
N THR A 131 -7.82 -3.32 14.07
CA THR A 131 -8.50 -2.38 14.98
C THR A 131 -7.52 -1.36 15.59
N GLY A 132 -6.22 -1.57 15.39
CA GLY A 132 -5.16 -0.64 15.77
C GLY A 132 -4.82 0.30 14.61
N GLN A 133 -3.55 0.72 14.55
CA GLN A 133 -3.06 1.67 13.55
C GLN A 133 -3.05 1.06 12.13
N PRO A 134 -3.81 1.64 11.18
CA PRO A 134 -3.70 1.31 9.75
C PRO A 134 -2.32 1.64 9.20
N GLY A 135 -1.96 0.97 8.11
CA GLY A 135 -0.67 1.20 7.47
C GLY A 135 -0.18 0.04 6.65
N ALA A 136 1.13 -0.01 6.43
CA ALA A 136 1.81 -1.13 5.80
C ALA A 136 3.13 -1.42 6.52
N LEU A 137 3.48 -2.70 6.64
CA LEU A 137 4.83 -3.14 6.97
C LEU A 137 5.50 -3.56 5.66
N VAL A 138 6.66 -2.97 5.37
CA VAL A 138 7.43 -3.25 4.15
C VAL A 138 8.75 -3.86 4.56
N THR A 139 9.05 -5.02 4.00
CA THR A 139 10.32 -5.73 4.18
C THR A 139 10.95 -5.90 2.81
N ILE A 140 12.18 -5.42 2.64
CA ILE A 140 12.97 -5.50 1.41
C ILE A 140 14.18 -6.36 1.71
N THR A 141 14.42 -7.38 0.89
CA THR A 141 15.59 -8.26 1.01
C THR A 141 16.35 -8.27 -0.30
N GLU A 142 17.64 -7.92 -0.24
CA GLU A 142 18.54 -8.13 -1.39
C GLU A 142 18.75 -9.62 -1.63
N ILE A 143 18.62 -10.02 -2.88
CA ILE A 143 18.84 -11.39 -3.35
C ILE A 143 20.23 -11.42 -3.97
N HIS A 144 21.06 -12.31 -3.46
CA HIS A 144 22.38 -12.59 -3.99
C HIS A 144 22.38 -14.05 -4.44
N GLU A 145 22.97 -14.31 -5.60
CA GLU A 145 23.29 -15.67 -6.05
C GLU A 145 24.36 -16.32 -5.16
#